data_AF-A0A8I2K2J5-F1
#
_entry.id   AF-A0A8I2K2J5-F1
#
_cell.length_a   1.000
_cell.length_b   1.000
_cell.length_c   1.000
_cell.angle_alpha   90.00
_cell.angle_beta   90.00
_cell.angle_gamma   90.00
#
_symmetry.space_group_name_H-M   'P 1'
#
loop_
_entity.id
_entity.type
_entity.pdbx_description
1 polymer ?
#
loop_
_entity_poly.entity_id
_entity_poly.type
_entity_poly.pdbx_seq_one_letter_code
_entity_poly.pdbx_strand_id
1 'polypeptide(L)' 'VHRLMYAYYKGSIPANREIHHICKTRECCNPDHLESITRQANMEDRWLKAGGAIEVDKF' A
#
# COMPACT_ATOMS: atom_id res chain seq x y z
N VAL A 1 10.58 -4.23 -10.60
CA VAL A 1 11.69 -4.04 -9.65
C VAL A 1 11.22 -4.18 -8.19
N HIS A 2 10.25 -3.39 -7.73
CA HIS A 2 9.75 -3.42 -6.33
C HIS A 2 9.43 -4.82 -5.76
N ARG A 3 8.71 -5.66 -6.53
CA ARG A 3 8.38 -7.03 -6.10
C ARG A 3 9.61 -7.92 -5.88
N LEU A 4 10.66 -7.74 -6.69
CA LEU A 4 11.91 -8.49 -6.57
C LEU A 4 12.68 -8.04 -5.34
N MET A 5 12.80 -6.72 -5.12
CA MET A 5 13.45 -6.18 -3.92
C MET A 5 12.73 -6.64 -2.65
N TYR A 6 11.40 -6.56 -2.61
CA TYR A 6 10.64 -7.09 -1.49
C TYR A 6 10.89 -8.59 -1.30
N ALA A 7 10.79 -9.39 -2.37
CA ALA A 7 10.99 -10.83 -2.29
C ALA A 7 12.39 -11.22 -1.78
N TYR A 8 13.42 -10.51 -2.23
CA TYR A 8 14.81 -10.77 -1.87
C TYR A 8 15.11 -10.44 -0.40
N TYR A 9 14.61 -9.31 0.11
CA TYR A 9 14.93 -8.83 1.46
C TYR A 9 13.90 -9.23 2.54
N LYS A 10 12.62 -9.34 2.19
CA LYS A 10 11.50 -9.59 3.12
C LYS A 10 10.81 -10.95 2.90
N GLY A 11 11.22 -11.70 1.88
CA GLY A 11 10.62 -12.98 1.53
C GLY A 11 9.40 -12.86 0.63
N SER A 12 8.76 -14.01 0.36
CA SER A 12 7.70 -14.10 -0.64
C SER A 12 6.52 -13.17 -0.36
N ILE A 13 5.95 -12.63 -1.43
CA ILE A 13 4.73 -11.84 -1.35
C ILE A 13 3.57 -12.83 -1.20
N PRO A 14 2.80 -12.79 -0.10
CA PRO A 14 1.69 -13.72 0.10
C PRO A 14 0.64 -13.57 -1.01
N ALA A 15 -0.13 -14.64 -1.25
CA ALA A 15 -1.24 -14.61 -2.18
C ALA A 15 -2.23 -13.49 -1.82
N ASN A 16 -2.83 -12.88 -2.84
CA ASN A 16 -3.81 -11.79 -2.70
C ASN A 16 -3.27 -10.51 -2.03
N ARG A 17 -1.95 -10.30 -2.03
CA ARG A 17 -1.33 -9.07 -1.55
C ARG A 17 -0.59 -8.32 -2.67
N GLU A 18 -0.60 -7.00 -2.55
CA GLU A 18 0.02 -6.06 -3.47
C GLU A 18 1.17 -5.34 -2.75
N ILE A 19 2.20 -4.94 -3.51
CA ILE A 19 3.29 -4.13 -2.98
C ILE A 19 2.89 -2.65 -3.03
N HIS A 20 2.96 -1.99 -1.88
CA HIS A 20 2.62 -0.59 -1.69
C HIS A 20 3.83 0.21 -1.19
N HIS A 21 3.98 1.42 -1.71
CA HIS A 21 5.02 2.37 -1.29
C HIS A 21 4.52 3.22 -0.13
N ILE A 22 4.99 2.96 1.08
CA ILE A 22 4.69 3.83 2.23
C ILE A 22 5.35 5.21 2.08
N CYS A 23 6.45 5.29 1.33
CA CYS A 23 7.19 6.53 1.05
C CYS A 23 6.57 7.41 -0.05
N LYS A 24 5.51 6.94 -0.73
CA LYS A 24 4.82 7.63 -1.85
C LYS A 24 5.73 8.01 -3.04
N THR A 25 6.95 7.49 -3.10
CA THR A 25 7.91 7.76 -4.18
C THR A 25 7.93 6.57 -5.14
N ARG A 26 7.37 6.77 -6.34
CA ARG A 26 7.11 5.68 -7.30
C ARG A 26 8.38 4.96 -7.79
N GLU A 27 9.52 5.64 -7.80
CA GLU A 27 10.80 5.09 -8.23
C GLU A 27 11.59 4.42 -7.09
N CYS A 28 11.14 4.59 -5.84
CA CYS A 28 11.85 4.06 -4.68
C CYS A 28 11.77 2.53 -4.62
N CYS A 29 12.95 1.90 -4.61
CA CYS A 29 13.11 0.45 -4.54
C CYS A 29 13.65 -0.06 -3.20
N ASN A 30 13.80 0.81 -2.19
CA ASN A 30 14.24 0.40 -0.85
C ASN A 30 13.21 -0.57 -0.24
N PRO A 31 13.58 -1.82 0.11
CA PRO A 31 12.66 -2.79 0.69
C PRO A 31 11.96 -2.28 1.95
N ASP A 32 12.62 -1.43 2.76
CA ASP A 32 12.03 -0.86 3.98
C ASP A 32 10.88 0.10 3.69
N HIS A 33 10.85 0.68 2.49
CA HIS A 33 9.78 1.57 2.03
C HIS A 33 8.67 0.85 1.25
N LEU A 34 8.73 -0.49 1.18
CA LEU A 34 7.74 -1.35 0.54
C LEU A 34 7.00 -2.19 1.59
N GLU A 35 5.68 -2.24 1.47
CA GLU A 35 4.80 -3.04 2.31
C GLU A 35 3.92 -3.96 1.46
N SER A 36 3.66 -5.17 1.95
CA SER A 36 2.72 -6.12 1.35
C SER A 36 1.34 -5.95 1.97
N ILE A 37 0.45 -5.22 1.30
CA ILE A 37 -0.90 -4.91 1.78
C ILE A 37 -1.96 -5.69 1.01
N THR A 38 -3.17 -5.81 1.58
CA THR A 38 -4.31 -6.35 0.84
C THR A 38 -4.85 -5.33 -0.14
N ARG A 39 -5.55 -5.79 -1.17
CA ARG A 39 -6.26 -4.90 -2.11
C ARG A 39 -7.27 -4.01 -1.38
N GLN A 40 -7.94 -4.54 -0.35
CA GLN A 40 -8.86 -3.76 0.48
C GLN A 40 -8.15 -2.60 1.19
N ALA A 41 -7.03 -2.86 1.87
CA ALA A 41 -6.26 -1.81 2.53
C ALA A 41 -5.76 -0.74 1.54
N ASN A 42 -5.37 -1.13 0.32
CA ASN A 42 -4.99 -0.18 -0.74
C ASN A 42 -6.18 0.70 -1.17
N MET A 43 -7.39 0.13 -1.26
CA MET A 43 -8.60 0.89 -1.60
C MET A 43 -9.03 1.82 -0.47
N GLU A 44 -8.99 1.37 0.78
CA GLU A 44 -9.29 2.17 1.96
C GLU A 44 -8.33 3.36 2.10
N ASP A 45 -7.02 3.12 1.94
CA ASP A 45 -6.01 4.18 1.93
C ASP A 45 -6.27 5.22 0.83
N ARG A 46 -6.61 4.76 -0.38
CA ARG A 46 -7.00 5.64 -1.50
C ARG A 46 -8.27 6.43 -1.19
N TRP A 47 -9.26 5.80 -0.58
CA TRP A 47 -10.54 6.42 -0.20
C TRP A 47 -10.34 7.53 0.84
N LEU A 48 -9.60 7.24 1.91
CA LEU A 48 -9.25 8.22 2.92
C LEU A 48 -8.49 9.41 2.33
N LYS A 49 -7.50 9.14 1.46
CA LYS A 49 -6.74 10.19 0.75
C LYS A 49 -7.58 11.00 -0.23
N ALA A 50 -8.63 10.42 -0.79
CA ALA A 50 -9.57 11.11 -1.69
C ALA A 50 -10.61 11.97 -0.95
N GLY A 51 -10.55 12.07 0.39
CA GLY A 51 -11.48 12.89 1.19
C GLY A 51 -12.67 12.10 1.73
N GLY A 52 -12.51 10.79 1.96
CA GLY A 52 -13.56 9.83 2.34
C GLY A 52 -14.29 10.03 3.67
N ALA A 53 -14.22 11.22 4.27
CA ALA A 53 -15.05 11.63 5.41
C ALA A 53 -15.82 12.90 5.03
N ILE A 54 -16.99 12.73 4.43
CA ILE A 54 -18.08 13.70 4.58
C ILE A 54 -18.76 13.28 5.89
N GLU A 55 -18.72 14.12 6.92
CA GLU A 55 -19.48 13.95 8.17
C GLU A 55 -20.94 13.62 7.82
N VAL A 56 -21.38 12.38 8.07
CA VAL A 56 -22.79 11.97 7.90
C VAL A 56 -23.62 12.09 9.17
N ASP A 57 -23.10 12.68 10.25
CA ASP A 57 -23.82 12.87 11.52
C ASP A 57 -24.53 14.23 11.65
N LYS A 58 -25.29 14.64 10.63
CA LYS A 58 -26.24 15.76 10.74
C LYS A 58 -27.52 15.50 9.95
N PHE A 59 -28.28 14.48 10.32
CA PHE A 59 -29.74 14.46 10.13
C PHE A 59 -30.41 13.67 11.25
#